data_AF-A0A5N5T1K8-F1
#
_entry.id   AF-A0A5N5T1K8-F1
#
_cell.length_a   1.000
_cell.length_b   1.000
_cell.length_c   1.000
_cell.angle_alpha   90.00
_cell.angle_beta   90.00
_cell.angle_gamma   90.00
#
_symmetry.space_group_name_H-M   'P 1'
#
loop_
_entity.id
_entity.type
_entity.pdbx_description
1 polymer ?
#
loop_
_entity_poly.entity_id
_entity_poly.type
_entity_poly.pdbx_seq_one_letter_code
_entity_poly.pdbx_strand_id
1 'polypeptide(L)'
;MDKCIQEIVKDKRCRLKQLPNVFAGSELVDWLMLVGLAHDRTDAVKYGRHLLQGRVIRHVENMHHFHDQPLYYTFRHDENLDTMRSFND
;
A
#
# COMPACT_ATOMS: atom_id res chain seq x y z
N MET A 1 4.57 -8.21 -8.92
CA MET A 1 4.20 -7.27 -7.84
C MET A 1 3.73 -8.03 -6.59
N ASP A 2 3.94 -9.36 -6.57
CA ASP A 2 3.24 -10.30 -5.69
C ASP A 2 3.90 -10.45 -4.32
N LYS A 3 5.23 -10.30 -4.25
CA LYS A 3 5.98 -10.44 -2.99
C LYS A 3 5.68 -9.33 -1.98
N CYS A 4 5.59 -8.07 -2.45
CA CYS A 4 5.22 -6.92 -1.60
C CYS A 4 3.82 -7.11 -1.01
N ILE A 5 2.85 -7.48 -1.84
CA ILE A 5 1.46 -7.70 -1.42
C ILE A 5 1.40 -8.81 -0.37
N GLN A 6 2.09 -9.93 -0.59
CA GLN A 6 2.09 -11.05 0.35
C GLN A 6 2.75 -10.71 1.71
N GLU A 7 3.75 -9.83 1.74
CA GLU A 7 4.55 -9.60 2.94
C GLU A 7 3.97 -8.51 3.86
N ILE A 8 3.42 -7.43 3.31
CA ILE A 8 2.96 -6.27 4.11
C ILE A 8 1.46 -6.01 4.07
N VAL A 9 0.73 -6.51 3.07
CA VAL A 9 -0.71 -6.25 2.95
C VAL A 9 -1.47 -7.26 3.80
N LYS A 10 -2.20 -6.76 4.79
CA LYS A 10 -2.98 -7.58 5.73
C LYS A 10 -4.30 -6.91 6.07
N ASP A 11 -5.28 -7.71 6.46
CA ASP A 11 -6.52 -7.17 7.02
C ASP A 11 -6.22 -6.57 8.40
N LYS A 12 -6.60 -5.32 8.61
CA LYS A 12 -6.38 -4.62 9.88
C LYS A 12 -7.69 -4.15 10.48
N ARG A 13 -7.80 -4.28 11.80
CA ARG A 13 -8.92 -3.73 12.56
C ARG A 13 -8.54 -2.36 13.08
N CYS A 14 -9.23 -1.32 12.62
CA CYS A 14 -9.06 0.04 13.12
C CYS A 14 -10.36 0.49 13.80
N ARG A 15 -10.30 0.73 15.12
CA ARG A 15 -11.46 1.06 15.97
C ARG A 15 -12.61 0.04 15.83
N LEU A 16 -13.64 0.39 15.05
CA LEU A 16 -14.87 -0.38 14.81
C LEU A 16 -15.01 -0.86 13.36
N LYS A 17 -14.01 -0.61 12.50
CA LYS A 17 -14.01 -0.97 11.08
C LYS A 17 -12.95 -2.02 10.78
N GLN A 18 -13.33 -3.02 9.99
CA GLN A 18 -12.37 -3.90 9.33
C GLN A 18 -11.90 -3.20 8.05
N LEU A 19 -10.58 -3.06 7.91
CA LEU A 19 -9.92 -2.51 6.75
C LEU A 19 -9.24 -3.67 6.01
N PRO A 20 -9.86 -4.22 4.96
CA PRO A 20 -9.26 -5.31 4.22
C PRO A 20 -8.09 -4.83 3.36
N ASN A 21 -7.09 -5.68 3.18
CA ASN A 21 -5.97 -5.46 2.27
C ASN A 21 -5.25 -4.10 2.45
N VAL A 22 -4.87 -3.77 3.70
CA VAL A 22 -4.15 -2.52 4.01
C VAL A 22 -2.75 -2.77 4.55
N PHE A 23 -1.91 -1.75 4.48
CA PHE A 23 -0.60 -1.72 5.11
C PHE A 23 -0.38 -0.32 5.72
N ALA A 24 0.46 -0.23 6.74
CA ALA A 24 0.87 1.03 7.32
C ALA A 24 1.98 1.68 6.48
N GLY A 25 2.02 3.01 6.43
CA GLY A 25 3.09 3.73 5.74
C GLY A 25 4.49 3.34 6.24
N SER A 26 4.64 3.18 7.55
CA SER A 26 5.89 2.70 8.16
C SER A 26 6.27 1.28 7.75
N GLU A 27 5.30 0.38 7.56
CA GLU A 27 5.57 -0.99 7.08
C GLU A 27 6.08 -1.01 5.64
N LEU A 28 5.53 -0.16 4.77
CA LEU A 28 6.05 -0.03 3.41
C LEU A 28 7.47 0.55 3.41
N VAL A 29 7.76 1.53 4.26
CA VAL A 29 9.11 2.08 4.40
C VAL A 29 10.10 1.01 4.86
N ASP A 30 9.76 0.27 5.91
CA ASP A 30 10.60 -0.82 6.42
C ASP A 30 10.83 -1.89 5.36
N TRP A 31 9.79 -2.24 4.59
CA TRP A 31 9.89 -3.21 3.51
C TRP A 31 10.79 -2.73 2.36
N LEU A 32 10.64 -1.48 1.91
CA LEU A 32 11.47 -0.89 0.85
C LEU A 32 12.96 -0.88 1.22
N MET A 33 13.26 -0.58 2.49
CA MET A 33 14.61 -0.67 3.04
C MET A 33 15.12 -2.11 3.05
N LEU A 34 14.30 -3.06 3.52
CA LEU A 34 14.65 -4.48 3.65
C LEU A 34 15.02 -5.11 2.30
N VAL A 35 14.27 -4.78 1.24
CA VAL A 35 14.53 -5.32 -0.10
C VAL A 35 15.57 -4.52 -0.90
N GLY A 36 16.14 -3.46 -0.30
CA GLY A 36 17.17 -2.63 -0.92
C GLY A 36 16.67 -1.71 -2.04
N LEU A 37 15.36 -1.39 -2.07
CA LEU A 37 14.78 -0.44 -3.02
C LEU A 37 14.91 1.02 -2.56
N ALA A 38 15.19 1.24 -1.27
CA ALA A 38 15.47 2.54 -0.70
C ALA A 38 16.73 2.47 0.17
N HIS A 39 17.56 3.51 0.11
CA HIS A 39 18.82 3.58 0.86
C HIS A 39 18.62 4.11 2.28
N ASP A 40 17.60 4.93 2.48
CA ASP A 40 17.19 5.47 3.76
C ASP A 40 15.67 5.73 3.79
N ARG A 41 15.14 6.08 4.97
CA ARG A 41 13.69 6.32 5.14
C ARG A 41 13.21 7.53 4.34
N THR A 42 14.05 8.52 4.07
CA THR A 42 13.69 9.69 3.25
C THR A 42 13.47 9.28 1.80
N ASP A 43 14.35 8.43 1.28
CA ASP A 43 14.27 7.83 -0.05
C ASP A 43 13.03 6.93 -0.17
N ALA A 44 12.78 6.09 0.84
CA ALA A 44 11.58 5.25 0.91
C ALA A 44 10.27 6.07 0.92
N VAL A 45 10.24 7.21 1.62
CA VAL A 45 9.10 8.13 1.61
C VAL A 45 8.90 8.75 0.23
N LYS A 46 9.97 9.15 -0.46
CA LYS A 46 9.87 9.63 -1.85
C LYS A 46 9.31 8.55 -2.76
N TYR A 47 9.79 7.32 -2.62
CA TYR A 47 9.28 6.16 -3.35
C TYR A 47 7.77 5.98 -3.13
N GLY A 48 7.32 5.95 -1.87
CA GLY A 48 5.91 5.84 -1.53
C GLY A 48 5.05 7.01 -2.07
N ARG A 49 5.60 8.23 -2.10
CA ARG A 49 4.93 9.39 -2.73
C ARG A 49 4.76 9.19 -4.23
N HIS A 50 5.76 8.67 -4.92
CA HIS A 50 5.64 8.36 -6.35
C HIS A 50 4.59 7.27 -6.61
N LEU A 51 4.52 6.23 -5.78
CA LEU A 51 3.47 5.22 -5.87
C LEU A 51 2.07 5.82 -5.68
N LEU A 52 1.91 6.75 -4.71
CA LEU A 52 0.64 7.42 -4.46
C LEU A 52 0.23 8.33 -5.63
N GLN A 53 1.18 9.12 -6.15
CA GLN A 53 0.95 10.02 -7.30
C GLN A 53 0.65 9.24 -8.58
N GLY A 54 1.36 8.12 -8.79
CA GLY A 54 1.15 7.18 -9.88
C GLY A 54 -0.11 6.31 -9.70
N ARG A 55 -0.89 6.53 -8.65
CA ARG A 55 -2.15 5.81 -8.34
C ARG A 55 -1.96 4.30 -8.15
N VAL A 56 -0.76 3.83 -7.83
CA VAL A 56 -0.51 2.42 -7.48
C VAL A 56 -1.05 2.12 -6.08
N ILE A 57 -0.92 3.09 -5.17
CA ILE A 57 -1.47 3.01 -3.80
C ILE A 57 -2.43 4.18 -3.55
N ARG A 58 -3.23 4.08 -2.48
CA ARG A 58 -4.06 5.17 -1.97
C ARG A 58 -4.09 5.18 -0.45
N HIS A 59 -4.20 6.37 0.15
CA HIS A 59 -4.57 6.47 1.57
C HIS A 59 -6.02 6.03 1.75
N VAL A 60 -6.31 5.24 2.77
CA VAL A 60 -7.66 4.65 3.00
C VAL A 60 -8.74 5.74 3.08
N GLU A 61 -8.46 6.84 3.77
CA GLU A 61 -9.39 7.97 3.91
C GLU A 61 -9.25 9.03 2.80
N ASN A 62 -8.25 8.90 1.92
CA ASN A 62 -7.90 9.88 0.87
C ASN A 62 -7.57 11.30 1.36
N MET A 63 -7.20 11.46 2.64
CA MET A 63 -6.94 12.77 3.25
C MET A 63 -5.46 13.16 3.27
N HIS A 64 -4.55 12.20 3.08
CA HIS A 64 -3.12 12.41 3.32
C HIS A 64 -2.26 11.95 2.14
N HIS A 65 -1.10 12.59 1.99
CA HIS A 65 -0.01 12.10 1.17
C HIS A 65 0.64 10.86 1.82
N PHE A 66 1.70 10.33 1.20
CA PHE A 66 2.45 9.23 1.80
C PHE A 66 3.37 9.74 2.91
N HIS A 67 3.25 9.12 4.09
CA HIS A 67 4.04 9.41 5.29
C HIS A 67 4.53 8.12 5.92
N ASP A 68 5.74 8.19 6.46
CA ASP A 68 6.34 7.16 7.31
C ASP A 68 5.71 7.18 8.72
N GLN A 69 4.46 6.74 8.79
CA GLN A 69 3.61 6.83 9.98
C GLN A 69 2.64 5.63 9.99
N PRO A 70 2.00 5.34 11.14
CA PRO A 70 0.95 4.32 11.24
C PRO A 70 -0.38 4.77 10.58
N LEU A 71 -0.29 5.41 9.41
CA LEU A 71 -1.41 5.71 8.52
C LEU A 71 -1.61 4.55 7.55
N TYR A 72 -2.86 4.24 7.24
CA TYR A 72 -3.19 3.07 6.42
C TYR A 72 -3.35 3.43 4.94
N TYR A 73 -2.73 2.61 4.11
CA TYR A 73 -2.79 2.67 2.66
C TYR A 73 -3.21 1.30 2.12
N THR A 74 -3.71 1.28 0.88
CA THR A 74 -4.04 0.07 0.15
C THR A 74 -3.55 0.18 -1.29
N PHE A 75 -3.23 -0.95 -1.91
CA PHE A 75 -2.95 -1.00 -3.34
C PHE A 75 -4.26 -0.78 -4.10
N ARG A 76 -4.20 -0.03 -5.20
CA ARG A 76 -5.36 0.02 -6.09
C ARG A 76 -5.42 -1.31 -6.84
N HIS A 77 -6.56 -1.98 -6.79
CA HIS A 77 -6.87 -3.02 -7.76
C HIS A 77 -7.09 -2.33 -9.10
N ASP A 78 -6.42 -2.81 -10.16
CA ASP A 78 -6.79 -2.44 -11.51
C ASP A 78 -8.25 -2.89 -11.72
N GLU A 79 -9.16 -1.95 -11.96
CA GLU A 79 -10.59 -2.24 -12.21
C GLU A 79 -10.80 -3.17 -13.42
N ASN A 80 -9.76 -3.34 -14.26
CA ASN A 80 -9.75 -4.30 -15.36
C ASN A 80 -9.49 -5.75 -14.92
N LEU A 81 -8.85 -6.00 -13.77
CA LEU A 81 -8.53 -7.37 -13.34
C LEU A 81 -9.68 -8.05 -12.59
N ASP A 82 -10.51 -7.30 -11.86
CA ASP A 82 -11.71 -7.85 -11.23
C ASP A 82 -12.81 -8.14 -12.26
N THR A 83 -12.95 -7.27 -13.26
CA THR A 83 -13.89 -7.47 -14.37
C THR A 83 -13.56 -8.77 -15.13
N MET A 84 -12.28 -9.07 -15.39
CA MET A 84 -11.87 -10.31 -16.08
C MET A 84 -11.99 -11.58 -15.21
N ARG A 85 -12.01 -11.46 -13.87
CA ARG A 85 -12.27 -12.60 -12.98
C ARG A 85 -13.75 -12.94 -12.88
N SER A 86 -14.64 -11.94 -12.92
CA SER A 86 -16.09 -12.15 -12.88
C SER A 86 -16.69 -12.68 -14.19
N PHE A 87 -15.94 -12.71 -15.30
CA PHE A 87 -16.37 -13.34 -16.56
C PHE A 87 -15.93 -14.80 -16.70
N ASN A 88 -15.18 -15.33 -15.73
CA ASN A 88 -14.63 -16.68 -15.79
C ASN A 88 -15.07 -17.57 -14.62
N ASP A 89 -16.14 -17.16 -13.93
CA ASP A 89 -16.97 -17.96 -13.02
C ASP A 89 -18.36 -18.22 -13.64
#